data_AF-A0A508AAN0-F1
#
_entry.id   AF-A0A508AAN0-F1
#
_cell.length_a   1.000
_cell.length_b   1.000
_cell.length_c   1.000
_cell.angle_alpha   90.00
_cell.angle_beta   90.00
_cell.angle_gamma   90.00
#
_symmetry.space_group_name_H-M   'P 1'
#
loop_
_entity.id
_entity.type
_entity.pdbx_description
1 polymer ?
#
loop_
_entity_poly.entity_id
_entity_poly.type
_entity_poly.pdbx_seq_one_letter_code
_entity_poly.pdbx_strand_id
1 'polypeptide(L)'
;MPTASNKMIGDFSGKPASAAMYTAIESYVMSLGAVTKHLTAQVSFSVNRKFLWVWAYEKTTDGTLFLNVRLNRSMEDPHFHRVDQVSTNRWNHHVVVKTMEAAESGWLRDLIRAGHEFAAQ
;
A
#
# COMPACT_ATOMS: atom_id res chain seq x y z
N MET A 1 18.67 9.13 -23.21
CA MET A 1 17.74 9.33 -22.08
C MET A 1 18.07 8.27 -21.03
N PRO A 2 18.12 8.57 -19.72
CA PRO A 2 18.33 7.55 -18.70
C PRO A 2 17.12 6.61 -18.72
N THR A 3 17.35 5.33 -18.96
CA THR A 3 16.33 4.29 -18.82
C THR A 3 16.03 4.16 -17.33
N ALA A 4 14.84 4.59 -16.90
CA ALA A 4 14.45 4.52 -15.50
C ALA A 4 14.56 3.08 -14.98
N SER A 5 15.11 2.89 -13.77
CA SER A 5 15.45 1.58 -13.24
C SER A 5 14.22 0.86 -12.65
N ASN A 6 14.31 -0.46 -12.42
CA ASN A 6 13.25 -1.22 -11.74
C ASN A 6 13.32 -1.08 -10.20
N LYS A 7 13.98 -0.04 -9.69
CA LYS A 7 14.12 0.22 -8.25
C LYS A 7 12.78 0.67 -7.66
N MET A 8 12.45 0.13 -6.49
CA MET A 8 11.30 0.59 -5.71
C MET A 8 11.61 1.94 -5.06
N ILE A 9 10.59 2.81 -5.01
CA ILE A 9 10.65 4.12 -4.37
C ILE A 9 9.50 4.28 -3.38
N GLY A 10 9.80 4.90 -2.23
CA GLY A 10 8.83 5.40 -1.27
C GLY A 10 8.74 6.93 -1.24
N ASP A 11 9.67 7.62 -1.91
CA ASP A 11 9.57 9.04 -2.20
C ASP A 11 8.85 9.22 -3.54
N PHE A 12 7.70 9.86 -3.51
CA PHE A 12 6.84 10.09 -4.68
C PHE A 12 6.95 11.51 -5.24
N SER A 13 7.85 12.35 -4.73
CA SER A 13 7.99 13.76 -5.14
C SER A 13 8.18 13.94 -6.66
N GLY A 14 8.86 13.00 -7.33
CA GLY A 14 9.04 12.99 -8.79
C GLY A 14 7.85 12.43 -9.59
N LYS A 15 6.74 12.07 -8.93
CA LYS A 15 5.52 11.48 -9.53
C LYS A 15 4.26 12.12 -8.90
N PRO A 16 3.88 13.34 -9.32
CA PRO A 16 2.81 14.11 -8.68
C PRO A 16 1.46 13.39 -8.54
N ALA A 17 1.02 12.63 -9.55
CA ALA A 17 -0.24 11.88 -9.46
C ALA A 17 -0.14 10.71 -8.46
N SER A 18 0.99 9.99 -8.46
CA SER A 18 1.27 8.97 -7.43
C SER A 18 1.37 9.59 -6.05
N ALA A 19 1.98 10.77 -5.91
CA ALA A 19 2.07 11.49 -4.64
C ALA A 19 0.68 11.87 -4.12
N ALA A 20 -0.21 12.39 -4.96
CA ALA A 20 -1.57 12.74 -4.57
C ALA A 20 -2.37 11.51 -4.08
N MET A 21 -2.31 10.39 -4.82
CA MET A 21 -2.95 9.15 -4.40
C MET A 21 -2.36 8.63 -3.08
N TYR A 22 -1.04 8.72 -2.92
CA TYR A 22 -0.37 8.33 -1.69
C TYR A 22 -0.84 9.19 -0.52
N THR A 23 -0.95 10.52 -0.69
CA THR A 23 -1.44 11.42 0.35
C THR A 23 -2.85 11.08 0.80
N ALA A 24 -3.75 10.71 -0.13
CA ALA A 24 -5.11 10.27 0.21
C ALA A 24 -5.09 8.98 1.07
N ILE A 25 -4.28 8.00 0.66
CA ILE A 25 -4.10 6.73 1.38
C ILE A 25 -3.46 6.96 2.75
N GLU A 26 -2.38 7.75 2.82
CA GLU A 26 -1.68 8.08 4.06
C GLU A 26 -2.60 8.79 5.05
N SER A 27 -3.36 9.78 4.59
CA SER A 27 -4.33 10.51 5.43
C SER A 27 -5.35 9.56 6.04
N TYR A 28 -5.88 8.61 5.26
CA TYR A 28 -6.80 7.60 5.78
C TYR A 28 -6.12 6.68 6.80
N VAL A 29 -4.93 6.15 6.49
CA VAL A 29 -4.20 5.26 7.40
C VAL A 29 -3.92 5.94 8.74
N MET A 30 -3.48 7.20 8.71
CA MET A 30 -3.19 7.97 9.92
C MET A 30 -4.46 8.30 10.73
N SER A 31 -5.63 8.33 10.08
CA SER A 31 -6.92 8.54 10.77
C SER A 31 -7.39 7.33 11.58
N LEU A 32 -6.80 6.13 11.38
CA LEU A 32 -7.19 4.89 12.07
C LEU A 32 -6.71 4.81 13.53
N GLY A 33 -5.87 5.75 13.97
CA GLY A 33 -5.35 5.82 15.34
C GLY A 33 -3.84 5.61 15.41
N ALA A 34 -3.39 4.75 16.33
CA ALA A 34 -1.98 4.55 16.62
C ALA A 34 -1.26 3.82 15.47
N VAL A 35 -0.67 4.59 14.54
CA VAL A 35 0.10 4.08 13.41
C VAL A 35 1.48 4.71 13.37
N THR A 36 2.51 3.88 13.21
CA THR A 36 3.88 4.33 12.93
C THR A 36 4.18 4.20 11.44
N LYS A 37 4.69 5.27 10.83
CA LYS A 37 5.15 5.30 9.44
C LYS A 37 6.67 5.15 9.37
N HIS A 38 7.13 4.34 8.42
CA HIS A 38 8.54 4.14 8.11
C HIS A 38 8.79 4.38 6.63
N LEU A 39 9.78 5.20 6.30
CA LEU A 39 10.21 5.47 4.91
C LEU A 39 11.63 4.93 4.71
N THR A 40 11.78 3.96 3.80
CA THR A 40 13.07 3.49 3.30
C THR A 40 13.05 3.42 1.77
N ALA A 41 13.21 2.24 1.16
CA ALA A 41 12.99 2.03 -0.27
C ALA A 41 11.49 2.03 -0.65
N GLN A 42 10.62 1.93 0.35
CA GLN A 42 9.17 1.98 0.24
C GLN A 42 8.61 2.59 1.54
N VAL A 43 7.36 3.04 1.50
CA VAL A 43 6.63 3.40 2.72
C VAL A 43 6.06 2.15 3.35
N SER A 44 6.16 2.02 4.67
CA SER A 44 5.44 0.99 5.42
C SER A 44 4.79 1.55 6.68
N PHE A 45 3.67 0.95 7.07
CA PHE A 45 2.90 1.34 8.25
C PHE A 45 2.79 0.15 9.21
N SER A 46 2.86 0.44 10.51
CA SER A 46 2.79 -0.55 11.58
C SER A 46 1.97 -0.08 12.77
N VAL A 47 1.34 -1.03 13.45
CA VAL A 47 0.84 -0.88 14.83
C VAL A 47 1.79 -1.65 15.75
N ASN A 48 1.46 -2.87 16.18
CA ASN A 48 2.42 -3.77 16.86
C ASN A 48 3.33 -4.49 15.84
N ARG A 49 2.86 -4.58 14.60
CA ARG A 49 3.54 -5.23 13.46
C ARG A 49 3.23 -4.47 12.17
N LYS A 50 4.06 -4.63 11.13
CA LYS A 50 3.81 -4.03 9.81
C LYS A 50 2.61 -4.69 9.13
N PHE A 51 1.75 -3.86 8.54
CA PHE A 51 0.52 -4.32 7.88
C PHE A 51 0.29 -3.72 6.49
N LEU A 52 0.83 -2.54 6.21
CA LEU A 52 0.69 -1.89 4.91
C LEU A 52 2.06 -1.50 4.38
N TRP A 53 2.27 -1.74 3.09
CA TRP A 53 3.41 -1.26 2.32
C TRP A 53 2.91 -0.54 1.09
N VAL A 54 3.52 0.60 0.76
CA VAL A 54 3.20 1.40 -0.42
C VAL A 54 4.49 1.77 -1.16
N TRP A 55 4.52 1.54 -2.46
CA TRP A 55 5.67 1.88 -3.30
C TRP A 55 5.26 2.19 -4.74
N ALA A 56 6.19 2.77 -5.49
CA ALA A 56 6.19 2.81 -6.95
C ALA A 56 7.52 2.25 -7.45
N TYR A 57 7.67 2.05 -8.76
CA TYR A 57 8.98 1.83 -9.37
C TYR A 57 9.43 3.11 -10.08
N GLU A 58 10.74 3.37 -10.13
CA GLU A 58 11.25 4.53 -10.89
C GLU A 58 10.76 4.48 -12.35
N LYS A 59 10.82 3.30 -12.97
CA LYS A 59 10.38 3.04 -14.35
C LYS A 59 8.88 3.15 -14.60
N THR A 60 8.03 3.00 -13.58
CA THR A 60 6.58 3.07 -13.80
C THR A 60 6.16 4.51 -14.00
N THR A 61 5.23 4.74 -14.92
CA THR A 61 4.67 6.08 -15.17
C THR A 61 4.09 6.66 -13.88
N ASP A 62 4.08 7.98 -13.78
CA ASP A 62 3.30 8.68 -12.76
C ASP A 62 1.83 8.22 -12.79
N GLY A 63 1.17 8.21 -11.63
CA GLY A 63 -0.20 7.74 -11.49
C GLY A 63 -0.33 6.23 -11.27
N THR A 64 0.73 5.55 -10.79
CA THR A 64 0.66 4.15 -10.37
C THR A 64 1.28 3.99 -8.98
N LEU A 65 0.54 3.34 -8.08
CA LEU A 65 1.01 2.88 -6.77
C LEU A 65 0.77 1.40 -6.61
N PHE A 66 1.69 0.75 -5.93
CA PHE A 66 1.63 -0.64 -5.55
C PHE A 66 1.47 -0.73 -4.05
N LEU A 67 0.52 -1.53 -3.61
CA LEU A 67 0.23 -1.76 -2.20
C LEU A 67 0.35 -3.24 -1.86
N ASN A 68 0.73 -3.51 -0.63
CA ASN A 68 0.56 -4.81 0.00
C ASN A 68 -0.12 -4.60 1.35
N VAL A 69 -1.26 -5.24 1.55
CA VAL A 69 -1.94 -5.29 2.85
C VAL A 69 -1.82 -6.68 3.42
N ARG A 70 -1.34 -6.78 4.66
CA ARG A 70 -1.16 -8.06 5.34
C ARG A 70 -2.32 -8.35 6.26
N LEU A 71 -2.88 -9.56 6.12
CA LEU A 71 -3.96 -10.09 6.95
C LEU A 71 -3.58 -11.48 7.49
N ASN A 72 -4.36 -11.98 8.44
CA ASN A 72 -4.21 -13.34 8.98
C ASN A 72 -4.89 -14.43 8.16
N ARG A 73 -5.65 -14.05 7.13
CA ARG A 73 -6.44 -14.93 6.28
C ARG A 73 -6.27 -14.56 4.81
N SER A 74 -6.55 -15.51 3.92
CA SER A 74 -6.72 -15.22 2.50
C SER A 74 -8.05 -14.49 2.29
N MET A 75 -8.09 -13.63 1.27
CA MET A 75 -9.30 -13.00 0.76
C MET A 75 -9.28 -13.05 -0.77
N GLU A 76 -10.43 -13.32 -1.37
CA GLU A 76 -10.62 -13.27 -2.82
C GLU A 76 -11.41 -12.02 -3.17
N ASP A 77 -10.90 -11.26 -4.12
CA ASP A 77 -11.55 -10.05 -4.63
C ASP A 77 -10.95 -9.68 -6.00
N PRO A 78 -11.75 -9.25 -6.99
CA PRO A 78 -11.26 -8.85 -8.31
C PRO A 78 -10.30 -7.65 -8.28
N HIS A 79 -10.27 -6.84 -7.23
CA HIS A 79 -9.32 -5.73 -7.10
C HIS A 79 -7.90 -6.19 -6.70
N PHE A 80 -7.73 -7.44 -6.25
CA PHE A 80 -6.39 -7.97 -5.95
C PHE A 80 -5.65 -8.31 -7.25
N HIS A 81 -4.44 -7.76 -7.38
CA HIS A 81 -3.54 -8.19 -8.44
C HIS A 81 -2.93 -9.56 -8.13
N ARG A 82 -2.65 -9.83 -6.85
CA ARG A 82 -2.11 -11.09 -6.37
C ARG A 82 -2.38 -11.28 -4.88
N VAL A 83 -2.56 -12.52 -4.44
CA VAL A 83 -2.65 -12.88 -3.02
C VAL A 83 -1.65 -13.99 -2.75
N ASP A 84 -0.69 -13.74 -1.86
CA ASP A 84 0.40 -14.68 -1.55
C ASP A 84 0.39 -15.03 -0.06
N GLN A 85 0.46 -16.33 0.27
CA GLN A 85 0.73 -16.76 1.64
C GLN A 85 2.22 -16.62 1.95
N VAL A 86 2.56 -15.74 2.89
CA VAL A 86 3.94 -15.51 3.33
C VAL A 86 4.35 -16.50 4.41
N SER A 87 3.41 -16.88 5.29
CA SER A 87 3.55 -17.99 6.24
C SER A 87 2.19 -18.41 6.81
N THR A 88 2.18 -19.34 7.76
CA THR A 88 1.02 -19.62 8.62
C THR A 88 0.44 -18.31 9.15
N ASN A 89 -0.87 -18.10 8.92
CA ASN A 89 -1.64 -16.93 9.34
C ASN A 89 -1.05 -15.57 8.90
N ARG A 90 -0.33 -15.52 7.76
CA ARG A 90 0.15 -14.26 7.17
C ARG A 90 0.02 -14.30 5.65
N TRP A 91 -0.87 -13.46 5.14
CA TRP A 91 -1.20 -13.35 3.73
C TRP A 91 -0.98 -11.91 3.27
N ASN A 92 -0.28 -11.72 2.17
CA ASN A 92 -0.11 -10.43 1.52
C ASN A 92 -1.13 -10.30 0.39
N HIS A 93 -1.90 -9.21 0.43
CA HIS A 93 -2.89 -8.85 -0.58
C HIS A 93 -2.34 -7.70 -1.40
N HIS A 94 -1.90 -8.01 -2.61
CA HIS A 94 -1.25 -7.07 -3.50
C HIS A 94 -2.28 -6.34 -4.35
N VAL A 95 -2.23 -5.01 -4.33
CA VAL A 95 -3.16 -4.12 -5.04
C VAL A 95 -2.37 -3.14 -5.89
N VAL A 96 -2.87 -2.83 -7.09
CA VAL A 96 -2.32 -1.79 -7.96
C VAL A 96 -3.34 -0.67 -8.10
N VAL A 97 -3.02 0.50 -7.56
CA VAL A 97 -3.86 1.70 -7.59
C VAL A 97 -3.40 2.59 -8.74
N LYS A 98 -4.33 2.93 -9.63
CA LYS A 98 -4.05 3.72 -10.86
C LYS A 98 -4.90 4.98 -11.00
N THR A 99 -5.84 5.19 -10.08
CA THR A 99 -6.76 6.33 -10.10
C THR A 99 -6.96 6.86 -8.69
N MET A 100 -7.29 8.16 -8.58
CA MET A 100 -7.66 8.76 -7.29
C MET A 100 -8.91 8.08 -6.71
N GLU A 101 -9.89 7.77 -7.55
CA GLU A 101 -11.11 7.04 -7.14
C GLU A 101 -10.77 5.71 -6.46
N ALA A 102 -9.83 4.93 -7.00
CA ALA A 102 -9.39 3.69 -6.38
C ALA A 102 -8.64 3.94 -5.05
N ALA A 103 -7.81 5.00 -4.99
CA ALA A 103 -7.08 5.40 -3.78
C ALA A 103 -8.02 5.82 -2.64
N GLU A 104 -9.17 6.40 -2.97
CA GLU A 104 -10.18 6.88 -2.02
C GLU A 104 -11.34 5.90 -1.80
N SER A 105 -11.38 4.79 -2.56
CA SER A 105 -12.48 3.85 -2.56
C SER A 105 -12.76 3.27 -1.17
N GLY A 106 -14.06 3.06 -0.88
CA GLY A 106 -14.49 2.39 0.35
C GLY A 106 -13.87 0.99 0.47
N TRP A 107 -13.74 0.28 -0.65
CA TRP A 107 -13.11 -1.04 -0.70
C TRP A 107 -11.64 -1.01 -0.22
N LEU A 108 -10.82 -0.09 -0.74
CA LEU A 108 -9.41 -0.01 -0.33
C LEU A 108 -9.30 0.40 1.14
N ARG A 109 -10.17 1.30 1.59
CA ARG A 109 -10.25 1.72 2.99
C ARG A 109 -10.59 0.54 3.91
N ASP A 110 -11.59 -0.26 3.55
CA ASP A 110 -11.98 -1.45 4.30
C ASP A 110 -10.84 -2.49 4.38
N LEU A 111 -10.12 -2.70 3.27
CA LEU A 111 -8.93 -3.56 3.24
C LEU A 111 -7.83 -3.05 4.18
N ILE A 112 -7.50 -1.75 4.10
CA ILE A 112 -6.49 -1.13 4.98
C ILE A 112 -6.90 -1.22 6.44
N ARG A 113 -8.18 -0.99 6.77
CA ARG A 113 -8.72 -1.13 8.12
C ARG A 113 -8.57 -2.56 8.64
N ALA A 114 -8.88 -3.58 7.83
CA ALA A 114 -8.66 -4.98 8.21
C ALA A 114 -7.17 -5.27 8.48
N GLY A 115 -6.27 -4.66 7.70
CA GLY A 115 -4.82 -4.72 7.93
C GLY A 115 -4.42 -4.08 9.25
N HIS A 116 -4.97 -2.92 9.57
CA HIS A 116 -4.73 -2.22 10.83
C HIS A 116 -5.23 -3.03 12.04
N GLU A 117 -6.44 -3.59 11.98
CA GLU A 117 -6.99 -4.47 13.02
C GLU A 117 -6.13 -5.71 13.23
N PHE A 118 -5.66 -6.35 12.16
CA PHE A 118 -4.69 -7.45 12.25
C PHE A 118 -3.38 -7.02 12.91
N ALA A 119 -2.92 -5.80 12.64
CA ALA A 119 -1.68 -5.27 13.18
C ALA A 119 -1.74 -4.97 14.68
N ALA A 120 -2.93 -4.66 15.18
CA ALA A 120 -3.21 -4.29 16.57
C ALA A 120 -3.41 -5.49 17.51
N GLN A 121 -3.64 -6.69 16.95
CA GLN A 121 -3.67 -7.95 17.68
C GLN A 121 -2.29 -8.35 18.23
#